data_AF-A0A9X1MJ30-F1
#
_entry.id   AF-A0A9X1MJ30-F1
#
_cell.length_a   1.000
_cell.length_b   1.000
_cell.length_c   1.000
_cell.angle_alpha   90.00
_cell.angle_beta   90.00
_cell.angle_gamma   90.00
#
_symmetry.space_group_name_H-M   'P 1'
#
loop_
_entity.id
_entity.type
_entity.pdbx_description
1 polymer ?
#
loop_
_entity_poly.entity_id
_entity_poly.type
_entity_poly.pdbx_seq_one_letter_code
_entity_poly.pdbx_strand_id
1 'polypeptide(L)'
;MKQRLDALLERFRRLSDEPPGDLTDILELQPVVDELPPPWMTWTLIGLVRHHRRQQWVAEIIKTRLQGDPKRLAAMGAFGHPDEIARHGSVPGMPEWEYYFHGNGCRLSHKVDGIEIDVDFMDNTADYFDTFFYENYLKSLRRPEPPERRLLELHPTADTITLTLQELLIAGGLTPLPGRDANPYRLSDEVLAIASDVDAFCIAWENVDRRAALAGSIGDWPAAEKEVSEIGALPERVTPYAAQCRAEWRRRLVAFLDQDFKGAYALQALADLQAPELDAYLMTTLLGPPGGKISAALEVIDASDDPRWCEPAYQLFTRVHPEGQIPEPRNWMNALKFLLRKQYRLDVVVPALSRAGGTEIAEAVLLSLENAPELTLPLIRKTFQSGVPGCRTEVAAILALINAPWSRRELLRALDSSDDQHATADARAALLELCDPELEQAVLAWEERNPHENEVGSYIEVNGRQLGPFYSMSELSLKHKAAHVQYEMQQLFDRVQQVKQVVPPETL
;
A
#
# COMPACT_ATOMS: atom_id res chain seq x y z
N MET A 1 8.87 -23.76 14.88
CA MET A 1 7.82 -22.74 14.71
C MET A 1 6.43 -23.27 15.04
N LYS A 2 5.91 -24.32 14.38
CA LYS A 2 4.58 -24.89 14.69
C LYS A 2 4.32 -25.17 16.18
N GLN A 3 5.23 -25.88 16.86
CA GLN A 3 5.10 -26.15 18.31
C GLN A 3 4.94 -24.89 19.17
N ARG A 4 5.63 -23.79 18.81
CA ARG A 4 5.50 -22.51 19.53
C ARG A 4 4.11 -21.89 19.27
N LEU A 5 3.63 -21.95 18.03
CA LEU A 5 2.28 -21.51 17.69
C LEU A 5 1.24 -22.33 18.46
N ASP A 6 1.34 -23.67 18.46
CA ASP A 6 0.42 -24.55 19.20
C ASP A 6 0.39 -24.20 20.70
N ALA A 7 1.56 -23.91 21.31
CA ALA A 7 1.66 -23.47 22.70
C ALA A 7 1.00 -22.11 22.95
N LEU A 8 1.13 -21.17 22.01
CA LEU A 8 0.43 -19.88 22.08
C LEU A 8 -1.09 -20.05 22.00
N LEU A 9 -1.59 -20.86 21.05
CA LEU A 9 -3.03 -21.11 20.91
C LEU A 9 -3.61 -21.72 22.20
N GLU A 10 -2.88 -22.67 22.80
CA GLU A 10 -3.28 -23.27 24.08
C GLU A 10 -3.27 -22.28 25.23
N ARG A 11 -2.37 -21.28 25.22
CA ARG A 11 -2.39 -20.22 26.22
C ARG A 11 -3.59 -19.31 26.09
N PHE A 12 -4.00 -18.91 24.89
CA PHE A 12 -5.22 -18.10 24.72
C PHE A 12 -6.44 -18.77 25.37
N ARG A 13 -6.60 -20.09 25.18
CA ARG A 13 -7.69 -20.87 25.80
C ARG A 13 -7.73 -20.82 27.33
N ARG A 14 -6.58 -20.54 27.98
CA ARG A 14 -6.45 -20.55 29.45
C ARG A 14 -6.53 -19.15 30.06
N LEU A 15 -6.38 -18.09 29.27
CA LEU A 15 -6.26 -16.71 29.78
C LEU A 15 -7.58 -16.08 30.23
N SER A 16 -8.73 -16.71 29.95
CA SER A 16 -10.04 -16.13 30.22
C SER A 16 -10.44 -16.08 31.70
N ASP A 17 -9.81 -16.88 32.58
CA ASP A 17 -10.47 -17.26 33.84
C ASP A 17 -9.78 -16.85 35.16
N GLU A 18 -8.52 -16.36 35.15
CA GLU A 18 -7.80 -16.08 36.40
C GLU A 18 -7.65 -14.58 36.73
N PRO A 19 -8.08 -14.13 37.94
CA PRO A 19 -7.76 -12.80 38.44
C PRO A 19 -6.25 -12.72 38.74
N PRO A 20 -5.61 -11.55 38.55
CA PRO A 20 -4.19 -11.43 38.81
C PRO A 20 -3.93 -11.63 40.32
N GLY A 21 -3.16 -12.67 40.66
CA GLY A 21 -2.36 -12.70 41.89
C GLY A 21 -1.26 -11.63 41.89
N ASP A 22 -0.27 -11.75 42.77
CA ASP A 22 0.85 -10.82 42.79
C ASP A 22 1.56 -10.77 41.43
N LEU A 23 1.79 -9.58 40.89
CA LEU A 23 2.30 -9.40 39.52
C LEU A 23 3.69 -10.02 39.36
N THR A 24 4.52 -9.98 40.41
CA THR A 24 5.84 -10.60 40.40
C THR A 24 5.72 -12.11 40.28
N ASP A 25 4.91 -12.75 41.12
CA ASP A 25 4.66 -14.20 41.07
C ASP A 25 4.13 -14.64 39.69
N ILE A 26 3.20 -13.87 39.12
CA ILE A 26 2.67 -14.14 37.78
C ILE A 26 3.78 -14.10 36.74
N LEU A 27 4.60 -13.04 36.73
CA LEU A 27 5.66 -12.83 35.75
C LEU A 27 6.79 -13.85 35.89
N GLU A 28 7.03 -14.39 37.08
CA GLU A 28 8.01 -15.47 37.30
C GLU A 28 7.58 -16.81 36.71
N LEU A 29 6.28 -17.07 36.62
CA LEU A 29 5.68 -18.29 36.05
C LEU A 29 5.41 -18.20 34.54
N GLN A 30 5.70 -17.05 33.91
CA GLN A 30 5.51 -16.84 32.48
C GLN A 30 6.58 -17.54 31.63
N PRO A 31 6.28 -17.82 30.35
CA PRO A 31 7.10 -18.67 29.52
C PRO A 31 8.42 -17.96 29.19
N VAL A 32 9.52 -18.72 29.16
CA VAL A 32 10.81 -18.10 28.82
C VAL A 32 10.81 -17.66 27.35
N VAL A 33 11.71 -16.73 27.02
CA VAL A 33 11.94 -16.34 25.63
C VAL A 33 12.21 -17.61 24.80
N ASP A 34 11.64 -17.68 23.60
CA ASP A 34 11.68 -18.84 22.68
C ASP A 34 10.73 -20.01 22.94
N GLU A 35 9.94 -20.02 24.03
CA GLU A 35 8.86 -21.00 24.20
C GLU A 35 7.61 -20.67 23.36
N LEU A 36 7.36 -19.38 23.15
CA LEU A 36 6.26 -18.85 22.33
C LEU A 36 6.77 -18.19 21.05
N PRO A 37 5.88 -17.90 20.07
CA PRO A 37 6.22 -17.07 18.93
C PRO A 37 6.71 -15.69 19.38
N PRO A 38 7.58 -15.03 18.59
CA PRO A 38 8.03 -13.69 18.94
C PRO A 38 6.84 -12.71 18.97
N PRO A 39 6.95 -11.59 19.73
CA PRO A 39 5.85 -10.64 19.90
C PRO A 39 5.25 -10.13 18.58
N TRP A 40 6.10 -9.83 17.60
CA TRP A 40 5.71 -9.43 16.23
C TRP A 40 4.76 -10.44 15.58
N MET A 41 5.09 -11.74 15.64
CA MET A 41 4.26 -12.81 15.09
C MET A 41 2.96 -13.00 15.87
N THR A 42 3.02 -12.95 17.20
CA THR A 42 1.86 -13.08 18.10
C THR A 42 0.84 -11.97 17.87
N TRP A 43 1.28 -10.71 17.82
CA TRP A 43 0.38 -9.58 17.59
C TRP A 43 -0.15 -9.53 16.16
N THR A 44 0.63 -9.96 15.16
CA THR A 44 0.11 -10.12 13.79
C THR A 44 -1.02 -11.14 13.77
N LEU A 45 -0.88 -12.29 14.44
CA LEU A 45 -1.95 -13.29 14.55
C LEU A 45 -3.22 -12.69 15.19
N ILE A 46 -3.08 -12.00 16.32
CA ILE A 46 -4.20 -11.32 17.00
C ILE A 46 -4.88 -10.32 16.04
N GLY A 47 -4.10 -9.49 15.36
CA GLY A 47 -4.60 -8.52 14.39
C GLY A 47 -5.38 -9.18 13.25
N LEU A 48 -4.87 -10.29 12.70
CA LEU A 48 -5.53 -11.04 11.64
C LEU A 48 -6.83 -11.71 12.09
N VAL A 49 -6.88 -12.28 13.30
CA VAL A 49 -8.12 -12.84 13.88
C VAL A 49 -9.21 -11.77 13.97
N ARG A 50 -8.84 -10.55 14.39
CA ARG A 50 -9.76 -9.41 14.43
C ARG A 50 -10.13 -8.93 13.03
N HIS A 51 -9.17 -8.87 12.11
CA HIS A 51 -9.41 -8.46 10.73
C HIS A 51 -10.36 -9.42 10.01
N HIS A 52 -10.23 -10.74 10.21
CA HIS A 52 -11.14 -11.73 9.66
C HIS A 52 -12.61 -11.42 9.99
N ARG A 53 -12.92 -10.98 11.21
CA ARG A 53 -14.28 -10.56 11.59
C ARG A 53 -14.75 -9.33 10.85
N ARG A 54 -13.85 -8.37 10.60
CA ARG A 54 -14.14 -7.20 9.78
C ARG A 54 -14.44 -7.61 8.34
N GLN A 55 -13.74 -8.61 7.80
CA GLN A 55 -14.06 -9.16 6.48
C GLN A 55 -15.44 -9.84 6.45
N GLN A 56 -15.78 -10.61 7.49
CA GLN A 56 -17.12 -11.19 7.63
C GLN A 56 -18.21 -10.11 7.73
N TRP A 57 -17.94 -9.03 8.46
CA TRP A 57 -18.85 -7.89 8.55
C TRP A 57 -19.05 -7.19 7.19
N VAL A 58 -17.99 -6.99 6.40
CA VAL A 58 -18.12 -6.49 5.02
C VAL A 58 -19.01 -7.42 4.18
N ALA A 59 -18.80 -8.73 4.26
CA ALA A 59 -19.64 -9.71 3.56
C ALA A 59 -21.11 -9.65 4.00
N GLU A 60 -21.37 -9.39 5.28
CA GLU A 60 -22.72 -9.17 5.82
C GLU A 60 -23.35 -7.87 5.30
N ILE A 61 -22.61 -6.76 5.28
CA ILE A 61 -23.08 -5.47 4.73
C ILE A 61 -23.47 -5.63 3.27
N ILE A 62 -22.67 -6.33 2.47
CA ILE A 62 -22.98 -6.57 1.07
C ILE A 62 -24.29 -7.33 0.93
N LYS A 63 -24.48 -8.41 1.68
CA LYS A 63 -25.71 -9.22 1.64
C LYS A 63 -26.94 -8.46 2.11
N THR A 64 -26.82 -7.73 3.22
CA THR A 64 -27.98 -7.18 3.96
C THR A 64 -28.32 -5.75 3.58
N ARG A 65 -27.35 -4.93 3.16
CA ARG A 65 -27.55 -3.50 2.85
C ARG A 65 -27.34 -3.18 1.38
N LEU A 66 -26.38 -3.83 0.73
CA LEU A 66 -26.04 -3.60 -0.67
C LEU A 66 -26.60 -4.69 -1.59
N GLN A 67 -27.56 -5.50 -1.14
CA GLN A 67 -28.28 -6.53 -1.92
C GLN A 67 -27.37 -7.37 -2.86
N GLY A 68 -26.10 -7.53 -2.50
CA GLY A 68 -25.10 -8.22 -3.29
C GLY A 68 -24.98 -9.66 -2.83
N ASP A 69 -24.50 -10.52 -3.72
CA ASP A 69 -24.17 -11.90 -3.37
C ASP A 69 -22.65 -12.07 -3.48
N PRO A 70 -21.93 -12.22 -2.35
CA PRO A 70 -20.48 -12.46 -2.36
C PRO A 70 -20.03 -13.61 -3.27
N LYS A 71 -20.84 -14.68 -3.41
CA LYS A 71 -20.51 -15.78 -4.32
C LYS A 71 -20.61 -15.35 -5.78
N ARG A 72 -21.61 -14.53 -6.10
CA ARG A 72 -21.77 -13.95 -7.43
C ARG A 72 -20.63 -12.98 -7.74
N LEU A 73 -20.24 -12.13 -6.78
CA LEU A 73 -19.11 -11.21 -6.93
C LEU A 73 -17.80 -11.97 -7.18
N ALA A 74 -17.54 -13.03 -6.40
CA ALA A 74 -16.41 -13.93 -6.61
C ALA A 74 -16.37 -14.50 -8.03
N ALA A 75 -17.52 -14.98 -8.54
CA ALA A 75 -17.63 -15.57 -9.86
C ALA A 75 -17.50 -14.57 -11.02
N MET A 76 -17.85 -13.30 -10.81
CA MET A 76 -17.75 -12.26 -11.84
C MET A 76 -16.31 -11.78 -12.06
N GLY A 77 -15.37 -12.07 -11.16
CA GLY A 77 -13.97 -11.69 -11.31
C GLY A 77 -13.79 -10.18 -11.33
N ALA A 78 -12.83 -9.67 -12.12
CA ALA A 78 -12.38 -8.26 -12.08
C ALA A 78 -13.45 -7.18 -12.37
N PHE A 79 -14.65 -7.59 -12.80
CA PHE A 79 -15.75 -6.70 -13.21
C PHE A 79 -17.03 -6.95 -12.40
N GLY A 80 -16.91 -7.60 -11.24
CA GLY A 80 -18.04 -7.96 -10.39
C GLY A 80 -18.60 -6.77 -9.61
N HIS A 81 -19.77 -6.28 -9.98
CA HIS A 81 -20.65 -5.52 -9.07
C HIS A 81 -22.12 -5.82 -9.37
N PRO A 82 -23.06 -5.59 -8.42
CA PRO A 82 -24.48 -5.76 -8.70
C PRO A 82 -24.97 -4.75 -9.75
N ASP A 83 -25.80 -5.19 -10.71
CA ASP A 83 -26.24 -4.35 -11.85
C ASP A 83 -27.12 -3.16 -11.42
N GLU A 84 -27.87 -3.33 -10.34
CA GLU A 84 -28.85 -2.35 -9.85
C GLU A 84 -28.24 -1.33 -8.86
N ILE A 85 -26.94 -1.46 -8.58
CA ILE A 85 -26.28 -0.70 -7.53
C ILE A 85 -25.11 0.05 -8.13
N ALA A 86 -25.03 1.34 -7.82
CA ALA A 86 -23.91 2.16 -8.23
C ALA A 86 -22.60 1.51 -7.75
N ARG A 87 -21.54 1.60 -8.55
CA ARG A 87 -20.25 1.01 -8.19
C ARG A 87 -19.68 1.56 -6.86
N HIS A 88 -20.04 2.78 -6.50
CA HIS A 88 -19.69 3.41 -5.23
C HIS A 88 -20.86 4.21 -4.68
N GLY A 89 -20.85 4.44 -3.36
CA GLY A 89 -21.82 5.30 -2.70
C GLY A 89 -21.77 5.18 -1.18
N SER A 90 -22.74 5.78 -0.50
CA SER A 90 -22.92 5.59 0.94
C SER A 90 -23.64 4.27 1.23
N VAL A 91 -23.25 3.58 2.31
CA VAL A 91 -23.90 2.33 2.72
C VAL A 91 -25.32 2.63 3.22
N PRO A 92 -26.37 1.96 2.69
CA PRO A 92 -27.74 2.19 3.13
C PRO A 92 -27.94 1.98 4.64
N GLY A 93 -28.45 3.02 5.31
CA GLY A 93 -28.67 3.04 6.76
C GLY A 93 -27.40 3.22 7.60
N MET A 94 -26.25 3.48 6.98
CA MET A 94 -24.96 3.75 7.63
C MET A 94 -24.23 4.87 6.88
N PRO A 95 -24.75 6.11 6.92
CA PRO A 95 -24.28 7.23 6.09
C PRO A 95 -22.82 7.64 6.34
N GLU A 96 -22.24 7.24 7.48
CA GLU A 96 -20.83 7.40 7.84
C GLU A 96 -19.89 6.43 7.11
N TRP A 97 -20.44 5.40 6.46
CA TRP A 97 -19.70 4.44 5.65
C TRP A 97 -19.94 4.63 4.16
N GLU A 98 -18.89 4.48 3.37
CA GLU A 98 -18.94 4.39 1.92
C GLU A 98 -18.53 3.00 1.47
N TYR A 99 -19.07 2.57 0.33
CA TYR A 99 -18.67 1.35 -0.34
C TYR A 99 -18.11 1.67 -1.72
N TYR A 100 -17.18 0.83 -2.16
CA TYR A 100 -16.66 0.81 -3.52
C TYR A 100 -16.48 -0.63 -3.97
N PHE A 101 -17.31 -1.07 -4.93
CA PHE A 101 -17.12 -2.35 -5.60
C PHE A 101 -15.98 -2.25 -6.60
N HIS A 102 -15.05 -3.19 -6.50
CA HIS A 102 -13.91 -3.32 -7.40
C HIS A 102 -13.62 -4.79 -7.56
N GLY A 103 -12.96 -5.15 -8.67
CA GLY A 103 -12.55 -6.53 -8.87
C GLY A 103 -13.69 -7.51 -8.61
N ASN A 104 -13.37 -8.51 -7.77
CA ASN A 104 -14.28 -9.49 -7.18
C ASN A 104 -14.60 -9.18 -5.70
N GLY A 105 -14.48 -7.92 -5.30
CA GLY A 105 -14.47 -7.48 -3.91
C GLY A 105 -15.28 -6.22 -3.64
N CYS A 106 -15.17 -5.74 -2.40
CA CYS A 106 -15.76 -4.48 -1.98
C CYS A 106 -14.94 -3.88 -0.85
N ARG A 107 -14.60 -2.60 -1.02
CA ARG A 107 -13.98 -1.79 0.02
C ARG A 107 -15.04 -1.00 0.77
N LEU A 108 -15.03 -1.05 2.09
CA LEU A 108 -15.79 -0.15 2.96
C LEU A 108 -14.85 0.88 3.61
N SER A 109 -15.22 2.15 3.52
CA SER A 109 -14.44 3.26 4.08
C SER A 109 -15.28 4.09 5.05
N HIS A 110 -14.79 4.32 6.27
CA HIS A 110 -15.45 5.17 7.25
C HIS A 110 -15.05 6.64 7.08
N LYS A 111 -15.99 7.53 6.77
CA LYS A 111 -15.73 8.94 6.43
C LYS A 111 -14.98 9.71 7.53
N VAL A 112 -15.30 9.44 8.80
CA VAL A 112 -14.73 10.17 9.95
C VAL A 112 -13.44 9.55 10.47
N ASP A 113 -13.47 8.27 10.86
CA ASP A 113 -12.30 7.61 11.45
C ASP A 113 -11.27 7.15 10.41
N GLY A 114 -11.59 7.23 9.12
CA GLY A 114 -10.67 6.91 8.02
C GLY A 114 -10.41 5.43 7.80
N ILE A 115 -11.05 4.54 8.57
CA ILE A 115 -10.90 3.09 8.48
C ILE A 115 -11.27 2.61 7.08
N GLU A 116 -10.39 1.85 6.44
CA GLU A 116 -10.64 1.17 5.17
C GLU A 116 -10.54 -0.35 5.35
N ILE A 117 -11.63 -1.07 5.06
CA ILE A 117 -11.66 -2.54 5.09
C ILE A 117 -11.93 -3.01 3.67
N ASP A 118 -10.93 -3.64 3.08
CA ASP A 118 -11.00 -4.12 1.71
C ASP A 118 -11.01 -5.65 1.66
N VAL A 119 -11.95 -6.22 0.89
CA VAL A 119 -12.23 -7.65 0.86
C VAL A 119 -12.47 -8.10 -0.57
N ASP A 120 -11.64 -9.02 -1.05
CA ASP A 120 -11.90 -9.81 -2.25
C ASP A 120 -12.58 -11.12 -1.88
N PHE A 121 -13.65 -11.48 -2.60
CA PHE A 121 -14.32 -12.76 -2.40
C PHE A 121 -13.61 -13.84 -3.20
N MET A 122 -12.66 -14.51 -2.55
CA MET A 122 -11.87 -15.59 -3.14
C MET A 122 -12.39 -16.94 -2.67
N ASP A 123 -12.42 -17.92 -3.57
CA ASP A 123 -13.09 -19.22 -3.33
C ASP A 123 -14.54 -19.06 -2.83
N ASN A 124 -15.22 -17.99 -3.24
CA ASN A 124 -16.58 -17.63 -2.84
C ASN A 124 -16.76 -17.33 -1.34
N THR A 125 -15.69 -17.03 -0.61
CA THR A 125 -15.73 -16.64 0.81
C THR A 125 -15.00 -15.32 1.06
N ALA A 126 -15.20 -14.75 2.26
CA ALA A 126 -14.50 -13.56 2.73
C ALA A 126 -13.30 -13.94 3.64
N ASP A 127 -12.91 -15.22 3.65
CA ASP A 127 -11.95 -15.75 4.63
C ASP A 127 -10.50 -15.46 4.24
N TYR A 128 -10.28 -15.21 2.94
CA TYR A 128 -9.00 -14.85 2.39
C TYR A 128 -8.77 -13.34 2.50
N PHE A 129 -7.59 -12.94 2.93
CA PHE A 129 -7.13 -11.55 2.88
C PHE A 129 -5.91 -11.46 1.96
N ASP A 130 -5.84 -10.33 1.26
CA ASP A 130 -4.64 -9.91 0.56
C ASP A 130 -3.75 -9.09 1.51
N THR A 131 -2.45 -9.36 1.50
CA THR A 131 -1.48 -8.65 2.34
C THR A 131 -1.53 -7.13 2.13
N PHE A 132 -1.63 -6.66 0.88
CA PHE A 132 -1.68 -5.24 0.56
C PHE A 132 -2.93 -4.57 1.15
N PHE A 133 -4.08 -5.26 1.11
CA PHE A 133 -5.32 -4.77 1.70
C PHE A 133 -5.24 -4.68 3.22
N TYR A 134 -4.62 -5.67 3.86
CA TYR A 134 -4.42 -5.63 5.31
C TYR A 134 -3.43 -4.53 5.73
N GLU A 135 -2.34 -4.32 4.97
CA GLU A 135 -1.41 -3.21 5.17
C GLU A 135 -2.11 -1.84 5.03
N ASN A 136 -2.96 -1.67 4.01
CA ASN A 136 -3.75 -0.45 3.83
C ASN A 136 -4.76 -0.24 4.96
N TYR A 137 -5.41 -1.31 5.43
CA TYR A 137 -6.26 -1.24 6.62
C TYR A 137 -5.47 -0.69 7.82
N LEU A 138 -4.28 -1.21 8.10
CA LEU A 138 -3.44 -0.73 9.21
C LEU A 138 -3.03 0.75 9.04
N LYS A 139 -2.64 1.14 7.82
CA LYS A 139 -2.30 2.54 7.47
C LYS A 139 -3.49 3.50 7.61
N SER A 140 -4.71 3.01 7.42
CA SER A 140 -5.94 3.80 7.48
C SER A 140 -6.39 4.16 8.90
N LEU A 141 -5.87 3.48 9.93
CA LEU A 141 -6.30 3.62 11.32
C LEU A 141 -5.86 4.97 11.92
N ARG A 142 -6.76 5.96 11.94
CA ARG A 142 -6.53 7.24 12.64
C ARG A 142 -6.52 7.11 14.16
N ARG A 143 -7.27 6.13 14.69
CA ARG A 143 -7.44 5.86 16.13
C ARG A 143 -7.39 4.35 16.37
N PRO A 144 -6.20 3.74 16.34
CA PRO A 144 -6.09 2.30 16.55
C PRO A 144 -6.56 1.93 17.97
N GLU A 145 -7.41 0.91 18.02
CA GLU A 145 -7.80 0.22 19.26
C GLU A 145 -6.56 -0.42 19.92
N PRO A 146 -6.60 -0.76 21.23
CA PRO A 146 -5.40 -1.18 21.95
C PRO A 146 -4.61 -2.34 21.31
N PRO A 147 -5.23 -3.40 20.75
CA PRO A 147 -4.51 -4.45 20.03
C PRO A 147 -3.80 -3.95 18.77
N GLU A 148 -4.51 -3.20 17.91
CA GLU A 148 -3.94 -2.62 16.69
C GLU A 148 -2.84 -1.59 17.01
N ARG A 149 -2.98 -0.84 18.11
CA ARG A 149 -1.94 0.08 18.57
C ARG A 149 -0.67 -0.68 18.94
N ARG A 150 -0.81 -1.79 19.67
CA ARG A 150 0.36 -2.60 20.03
C ARG A 150 1.00 -3.25 18.80
N LEU A 151 0.20 -3.70 17.84
CA LEU A 151 0.69 -4.19 16.56
C LEU A 151 1.50 -3.12 15.81
N LEU A 152 0.98 -1.88 15.74
CA LEU A 152 1.66 -0.75 15.10
C LEU A 152 2.89 -0.25 15.88
N GLU A 153 2.95 -0.43 17.21
CA GLU A 153 4.19 -0.20 17.98
C GLU A 153 5.29 -1.18 17.59
N LEU A 154 4.94 -2.42 17.25
CA LEU A 154 5.87 -3.46 16.82
C LEU A 154 6.21 -3.37 15.32
N HIS A 155 5.26 -2.88 14.51
CA HIS A 155 5.39 -2.63 13.08
C HIS A 155 5.06 -1.16 12.74
N PRO A 156 5.89 -0.18 13.14
CA PRO A 156 5.66 1.22 12.79
C PRO A 156 5.54 1.43 11.28
N THR A 157 6.37 0.74 10.50
CA THR A 157 6.17 0.58 9.07
C THR A 157 5.30 -0.65 8.81
N ALA A 158 4.02 -0.42 8.48
CA ALA A 158 3.01 -1.49 8.34
C ALA A 158 3.44 -2.63 7.41
N ASP A 159 4.14 -2.32 6.30
CA ASP A 159 4.59 -3.28 5.28
C ASP A 159 5.54 -4.35 5.86
N THR A 160 6.21 -4.04 6.98
CA THR A 160 7.09 -5.01 7.67
C THR A 160 6.32 -6.19 8.25
N ILE A 161 5.00 -6.11 8.33
CA ILE A 161 4.13 -7.23 8.72
C ILE A 161 4.26 -8.42 7.77
N THR A 162 4.58 -8.17 6.49
CA THR A 162 4.85 -9.20 5.48
C THR A 162 5.88 -10.23 5.96
N LEU A 163 6.90 -9.80 6.72
CA LEU A 163 7.90 -10.71 7.30
C LEU A 163 7.27 -11.71 8.28
N THR A 164 6.35 -11.23 9.12
CA THR A 164 5.65 -12.07 10.11
C THR A 164 4.58 -12.95 9.51
N LEU A 165 3.92 -12.50 8.42
CA LEU A 165 2.95 -13.32 7.68
C LEU A 165 3.61 -14.59 7.12
N GLN A 166 4.84 -14.47 6.61
CA GLN A 166 5.59 -15.63 6.13
C GLN A 166 5.98 -16.57 7.28
N GLU A 167 6.37 -16.05 8.44
CA GLU A 167 6.62 -16.88 9.63
C GLU A 167 5.35 -17.60 10.11
N LEU A 168 4.19 -16.93 10.06
CA LEU A 168 2.88 -17.51 10.36
C LEU A 168 2.49 -18.61 9.38
N LEU A 169 2.72 -18.41 8.08
CA LEU A 169 2.53 -19.43 7.06
C LEU A 169 3.41 -20.66 7.35
N ILE A 170 4.70 -20.46 7.63
CA ILE A 170 5.64 -21.56 7.96
C ILE A 170 5.23 -22.27 9.26
N ALA A 171 4.68 -21.54 10.23
CA ALA A 171 4.20 -22.11 11.48
C ALA A 171 2.87 -22.87 11.32
N GLY A 172 2.18 -22.73 10.19
CA GLY A 172 0.87 -23.32 9.94
C GLY A 172 -0.31 -22.51 10.49
N GLY A 173 -0.10 -21.24 10.85
CA GLY A 173 -1.17 -20.33 11.28
C GLY A 173 -1.96 -19.73 10.12
N LEU A 174 -1.42 -19.78 8.90
CA LEU A 174 -2.06 -19.32 7.67
C LEU A 174 -2.11 -20.46 6.63
N THR A 175 -3.14 -20.43 5.80
CA THR A 175 -3.32 -21.32 4.65
C THR A 175 -3.44 -20.48 3.38
N PRO A 176 -2.63 -20.72 2.33
CA PRO A 176 -2.76 -19.99 1.08
C PRO A 176 -4.01 -20.45 0.30
N LEU A 177 -4.44 -19.62 -0.65
CA LEU A 177 -5.51 -20.01 -1.59
C LEU A 177 -5.11 -21.27 -2.37
N PRO A 178 -6.02 -22.25 -2.63
CA PRO A 178 -5.69 -23.45 -3.38
C PRO A 178 -5.03 -23.13 -4.73
N GLY A 179 -3.93 -23.82 -5.03
CA GLY A 179 -3.12 -23.58 -6.25
C GLY A 179 -2.15 -22.40 -6.16
N ARG A 180 -1.99 -21.79 -4.97
CA ARG A 180 -0.99 -20.77 -4.67
C ARG A 180 -0.07 -21.26 -3.54
N ASP A 181 1.18 -20.83 -3.59
CA ASP A 181 2.17 -21.10 -2.53
C ASP A 181 2.26 -19.97 -1.49
N ALA A 182 1.57 -18.84 -1.73
CA ALA A 182 1.64 -17.63 -0.94
C ALA A 182 0.33 -16.82 -1.03
N ASN A 183 0.36 -15.55 -0.61
CA ASN A 183 -0.73 -14.56 -0.66
C ASN A 183 -1.60 -14.76 -1.91
N PRO A 184 -2.92 -14.86 -1.76
CA PRO A 184 -3.74 -14.52 -0.58
C PRO A 184 -3.82 -15.63 0.47
N TYR A 185 -4.01 -15.23 1.73
CA TYR A 185 -4.00 -16.12 2.90
C TYR A 185 -5.36 -16.15 3.58
N ARG A 186 -5.71 -17.28 4.20
CA ARG A 186 -6.73 -17.35 5.27
C ARG A 186 -6.11 -17.84 6.57
N LEU A 187 -6.74 -17.54 7.70
CA LEU A 187 -6.38 -18.15 8.98
C LEU A 187 -6.59 -19.68 8.92
N SER A 188 -5.71 -20.44 9.57
CA SER A 188 -5.91 -21.89 9.70
C SER A 188 -7.13 -22.21 10.55
N ASP A 189 -7.69 -23.40 10.37
CA ASP A 189 -8.88 -23.81 11.12
C ASP A 189 -8.60 -23.87 12.63
N GLU A 190 -7.37 -24.23 13.04
CA GLU A 190 -6.95 -24.23 14.45
C GLU A 190 -6.88 -22.83 15.06
N VAL A 191 -6.49 -21.82 14.28
CA VAL A 191 -6.50 -20.41 14.71
C VAL A 191 -7.94 -19.92 14.81
N LEU A 192 -8.78 -20.20 13.82
CA LEU A 192 -10.20 -19.82 13.84
C LEU A 192 -10.94 -20.44 15.03
N ALA A 193 -10.57 -21.67 15.42
CA ALA A 193 -11.15 -22.36 16.57
C ALA A 193 -10.92 -21.64 17.92
N ILE A 194 -9.95 -20.73 18.03
CA ILE A 194 -9.69 -19.92 19.25
C ILE A 194 -10.08 -18.45 19.09
N ALA A 195 -10.80 -18.08 18.04
CA ALA A 195 -11.06 -16.67 17.73
C ALA A 195 -11.81 -15.93 18.85
N SER A 196 -12.66 -16.63 19.62
CA SER A 196 -13.34 -16.06 20.80
C SER A 196 -12.39 -15.83 21.97
N ASP A 197 -11.41 -16.73 22.17
CA ASP A 197 -10.43 -16.61 23.24
C ASP A 197 -9.50 -15.42 22.98
N VAL A 198 -9.15 -15.20 21.72
CA VAL A 198 -8.40 -14.02 21.28
C VAL A 198 -9.18 -12.73 21.53
N ASP A 199 -10.50 -12.70 21.36
CA ASP A 199 -11.27 -11.50 21.75
C ASP A 199 -11.26 -11.28 23.25
N ALA A 200 -11.46 -12.34 24.03
CA ALA A 200 -11.49 -12.26 25.47
C ALA A 200 -10.15 -11.69 25.97
N PHE A 201 -9.04 -12.15 25.37
CA PHE A 201 -7.73 -11.56 25.57
C PHE A 201 -7.69 -10.08 25.18
N CYS A 202 -8.18 -9.69 24.00
CA CYS A 202 -8.19 -8.29 23.56
C CYS A 202 -9.00 -7.38 24.47
N ILE A 203 -10.16 -7.83 24.95
CA ILE A 203 -10.98 -7.11 25.93
C ILE A 203 -10.23 -6.97 27.26
N ALA A 204 -9.59 -8.05 27.73
CA ALA A 204 -8.78 -8.01 28.94
C ALA A 204 -7.57 -7.08 28.81
N TRP A 205 -6.97 -6.99 27.62
CA TRP A 205 -5.84 -6.12 27.30
C TRP A 205 -6.18 -4.62 27.40
N GLU A 206 -7.45 -4.24 27.25
CA GLU A 206 -7.87 -2.85 27.43
C GLU A 206 -7.65 -2.38 28.87
N ASN A 207 -7.75 -3.29 29.85
CA ASN A 207 -7.50 -3.00 31.26
C ASN A 207 -6.00 -2.86 31.54
N VAL A 208 -5.58 -1.62 31.82
CA VAL A 208 -4.19 -1.24 32.12
C VAL A 208 -3.59 -2.10 33.24
N ASP A 209 -4.35 -2.40 34.30
CA ASP A 209 -3.86 -3.16 35.45
C ASP A 209 -3.51 -4.62 35.10
N ARG A 210 -4.03 -5.14 33.99
CA ARG A 210 -3.79 -6.52 33.54
C ARG A 210 -2.72 -6.62 32.45
N ARG A 211 -2.33 -5.51 31.81
CA ARG A 211 -1.48 -5.54 30.61
C ARG A 211 -0.13 -6.19 30.84
N ALA A 212 0.55 -5.87 31.94
CA ALA A 212 1.85 -6.46 32.26
C ALA A 212 1.78 -8.00 32.34
N ALA A 213 0.81 -8.52 33.10
CA ALA A 213 0.58 -9.96 33.23
C ALA A 213 0.21 -10.62 31.90
N LEU A 214 -0.73 -10.01 31.17
CA LEU A 214 -1.16 -10.49 29.85
C LEU A 214 0.00 -10.51 28.85
N ALA A 215 0.85 -9.48 28.86
CA ALA A 215 1.99 -9.35 27.97
C ALA A 215 3.00 -10.48 28.21
N GLY A 216 3.38 -10.71 29.47
CA GLY A 216 4.22 -11.85 29.84
C GLY A 216 3.58 -13.18 29.42
N SER A 217 2.26 -13.31 29.55
CA SER A 217 1.57 -14.56 29.23
C SER A 217 1.60 -14.97 27.77
N ILE A 218 1.68 -14.01 26.86
CA ILE A 218 1.81 -14.25 25.41
C ILE A 218 3.26 -14.10 24.92
N GLY A 219 4.21 -13.90 25.84
CA GLY A 219 5.63 -13.74 25.52
C GLY A 219 6.01 -12.35 24.99
N ASP A 220 5.14 -11.35 25.11
CA ASP A 220 5.44 -9.94 24.79
C ASP A 220 6.21 -9.26 25.93
N TRP A 221 7.43 -9.73 26.15
CA TRP A 221 8.33 -9.18 27.15
C TRP A 221 8.63 -7.69 26.96
N PRO A 222 8.79 -7.15 25.73
CA PRO A 222 8.90 -5.70 25.53
C PRO A 222 7.68 -4.90 26.03
N ALA A 223 6.45 -5.40 25.88
CA ALA A 223 5.28 -4.74 26.47
C ALA A 223 5.28 -4.88 27.99
N ALA A 224 5.58 -6.07 28.52
CA ALA A 224 5.65 -6.29 29.97
C ALA A 224 6.66 -5.33 30.63
N GLU A 225 7.85 -5.16 30.04
CA GLU A 225 8.87 -4.21 30.50
C GLU A 225 8.35 -2.76 30.56
N LYS A 226 7.66 -2.32 29.50
CA LYS A 226 7.07 -0.98 29.42
C LYS A 226 6.05 -0.75 30.53
N GLU A 227 5.05 -1.62 30.64
CA GLU A 227 3.95 -1.48 31.60
C GLU A 227 4.46 -1.55 33.06
N VAL A 228 5.42 -2.43 33.33
CA VAL A 228 6.00 -2.58 34.68
C VAL A 228 6.89 -1.39 35.07
N SER A 229 7.64 -0.82 34.11
CA SER A 229 8.46 0.37 34.34
C SER A 229 7.62 1.58 34.76
N GLU A 230 6.41 1.72 34.21
CA GLU A 230 5.48 2.80 34.56
C GLU A 230 4.93 2.66 35.99
N ILE A 231 4.85 1.45 36.53
CA ILE A 231 4.36 1.14 37.90
C ILE A 231 5.50 1.17 38.94
N GLY A 232 6.77 1.14 38.49
CA GLY A 232 7.96 1.26 39.35
C GLY A 232 8.40 -0.01 40.08
N ALA A 233 7.93 -1.18 39.65
CA ALA A 233 8.22 -2.46 40.30
C ALA A 233 8.72 -3.50 39.28
N LEU A 234 9.98 -3.45 38.86
CA LEU A 234 10.55 -4.34 37.83
C LEU A 234 11.02 -5.69 38.41
N PRO A 235 10.33 -6.82 38.14
CA PRO A 235 10.91 -8.12 38.44
C PRO A 235 12.21 -8.31 37.66
N GLU A 236 13.21 -8.93 38.28
CA GLU A 236 14.58 -9.04 37.72
C GLU A 236 14.64 -9.68 36.32
N ARG A 237 13.65 -10.52 35.97
CA ARG A 237 13.63 -11.27 34.70
C ARG A 237 13.05 -10.51 33.51
N VAL A 238 12.25 -9.46 33.74
CA VAL A 238 11.50 -8.79 32.66
C VAL A 238 12.43 -8.06 31.68
N THR A 239 13.37 -7.27 32.21
CA THR A 239 14.32 -6.50 31.39
C THR A 239 15.25 -7.37 30.55
N PRO A 240 15.91 -8.43 31.08
CA PRO A 240 16.68 -9.36 30.26
C PRO A 240 15.85 -10.03 29.16
N TYR A 241 14.59 -10.41 29.43
CA TYR A 241 13.75 -11.08 28.45
C TYR A 241 13.29 -10.13 27.34
N ALA A 242 12.92 -8.90 27.68
CA ALA A 242 12.61 -7.88 26.68
C ALA A 242 13.81 -7.58 25.78
N ALA A 243 15.02 -7.47 26.34
CA ALA A 243 16.25 -7.31 25.59
C ALA A 243 16.54 -8.51 24.68
N GLN A 244 16.32 -9.74 25.16
CA GLN A 244 16.50 -10.95 24.36
C GLN A 244 15.49 -11.03 23.20
N CYS A 245 14.22 -10.67 23.41
CA CYS A 245 13.21 -10.59 22.35
C CYS A 245 13.63 -9.61 21.24
N ARG A 246 14.08 -8.40 21.61
CA ARG A 246 14.58 -7.40 20.64
C ARG A 246 15.82 -7.90 19.90
N ALA A 247 16.76 -8.53 20.60
CA ALA A 247 17.98 -9.06 20.00
C ALA A 247 17.71 -10.22 19.03
N GLU A 248 16.77 -11.10 19.38
CA GLU A 248 16.33 -12.21 18.50
C GLU A 248 15.68 -11.66 17.24
N TRP A 249 14.73 -10.72 17.37
CA TRP A 249 14.08 -10.12 16.22
C TRP A 249 15.07 -9.41 15.30
N ARG A 250 15.97 -8.59 15.87
CA ARG A 250 17.06 -7.95 15.14
C ARG A 250 17.93 -8.97 14.37
N ARG A 251 18.30 -10.09 14.99
CA ARG A 251 19.07 -11.15 14.32
C ARG A 251 18.34 -11.73 13.12
N ARG A 252 17.03 -11.93 13.23
CA ARG A 252 16.19 -12.41 12.11
C ARG A 252 16.11 -11.39 10.98
N LEU A 253 15.90 -10.12 11.30
CA LEU A 253 15.89 -9.05 10.30
C LEU A 253 17.20 -9.00 9.50
N VAL A 254 18.34 -9.11 10.19
CA VAL A 254 19.64 -9.21 9.52
C VAL A 254 19.71 -10.40 8.57
N ALA A 255 19.21 -11.58 8.97
CA ALA A 255 19.16 -12.75 8.11
C ALA A 255 18.20 -12.61 6.90
N PHE A 256 17.22 -11.70 6.97
CA PHE A 256 16.31 -11.40 5.87
C PHE A 256 16.88 -10.40 4.85
N LEU A 257 17.93 -9.65 5.18
CA LEU A 257 18.54 -8.67 4.26
C LEU A 257 19.08 -9.31 2.97
N ASP A 258 19.50 -10.56 3.04
CA ASP A 258 20.07 -11.31 1.92
C ASP A 258 19.04 -12.20 1.19
N GLN A 259 17.76 -12.12 1.59
CA GLN A 259 16.69 -12.88 0.95
C GLN A 259 15.94 -11.99 -0.05
N ASP A 260 15.74 -12.50 -1.26
CA ASP A 260 14.97 -11.83 -2.31
C ASP A 260 13.56 -11.47 -1.80
N PHE A 261 13.09 -10.29 -2.18
CA PHE A 261 11.79 -9.70 -1.78
C PHE A 261 11.60 -9.38 -0.29
N LYS A 262 12.42 -9.91 0.62
CA LYS A 262 12.35 -9.60 2.06
C LYS A 262 13.29 -8.49 2.49
N GLY A 263 14.41 -8.33 1.79
CA GLY A 263 15.46 -7.41 2.20
C GLY A 263 15.00 -5.94 2.32
N ALA A 264 14.01 -5.51 1.53
CA ALA A 264 13.45 -4.16 1.62
C ALA A 264 12.68 -3.96 2.95
N TYR A 265 11.77 -4.89 3.27
CA TYR A 265 11.03 -4.88 4.54
C TYR A 265 11.95 -5.06 5.75
N ALA A 266 12.98 -5.89 5.63
CA ALA A 266 13.96 -6.09 6.69
C ALA A 266 14.73 -4.81 7.01
N LEU A 267 15.07 -4.03 5.98
CA LEU A 267 15.76 -2.75 6.14
C LEU A 267 14.88 -1.70 6.83
N GLN A 268 13.60 -1.60 6.43
CA GLN A 268 12.61 -0.75 7.11
C GLN A 268 12.42 -1.19 8.58
N ALA A 269 12.27 -2.49 8.83
CA ALA A 269 12.11 -3.00 10.20
C ALA A 269 13.35 -2.76 11.08
N LEU A 270 14.57 -2.78 10.52
CA LEU A 270 15.78 -2.40 11.25
C LEU A 270 15.78 -0.89 11.59
N ALA A 271 15.20 -0.06 10.73
CA ALA A 271 15.00 1.36 11.00
C ALA A 271 13.97 1.60 12.12
N ASP A 272 12.85 0.89 12.08
CA ASP A 272 11.83 0.93 13.13
C ASP A 272 12.40 0.55 14.51
N LEU A 273 13.32 -0.42 14.54
CA LEU A 273 14.04 -0.83 15.76
C LEU A 273 15.19 0.09 16.17
N GLN A 274 15.53 1.10 15.37
CA GLN A 274 16.73 1.94 15.54
C GLN A 274 18.00 1.08 15.70
N ALA A 275 18.14 0.05 14.87
CA ALA A 275 19.25 -0.90 14.97
C ALA A 275 20.61 -0.18 14.76
N PRO A 276 21.60 -0.35 15.65
CA PRO A 276 22.85 0.41 15.61
C PRO A 276 23.73 0.13 14.37
N GLU A 277 23.49 -0.96 13.66
CA GLU A 277 24.18 -1.33 12.43
C GLU A 277 23.44 -0.93 11.16
N LEU A 278 22.26 -0.31 11.28
CA LEU A 278 21.42 0.10 10.15
C LEU A 278 22.19 0.91 9.10
N ASP A 279 22.99 1.88 9.56
CA ASP A 279 23.80 2.73 8.69
C ASP A 279 24.73 1.93 7.78
N ALA A 280 25.35 0.86 8.30
CA ALA A 280 26.24 0.02 7.52
C ALA A 280 25.48 -0.71 6.40
N TYR A 281 24.25 -1.17 6.68
CA TYR A 281 23.40 -1.81 5.69
C TYR A 281 22.82 -0.83 4.66
N LEU A 282 22.44 0.37 5.09
CA LEU A 282 22.01 1.45 4.20
C LEU A 282 23.14 1.83 3.24
N MET A 283 24.35 2.03 3.75
CA MET A 283 25.53 2.33 2.94
C MET A 283 25.83 1.20 1.96
N THR A 284 25.84 -0.05 2.44
CA THR A 284 26.07 -1.23 1.59
C THR A 284 25.02 -1.33 0.48
N THR A 285 23.75 -1.04 0.79
CA THR A 285 22.65 -1.05 -0.18
C THR A 285 22.82 0.07 -1.22
N LEU A 286 23.16 1.29 -0.79
CA LEU A 286 23.37 2.42 -1.68
C LEU A 286 24.64 2.33 -2.52
N LEU A 287 25.65 1.55 -2.11
CA LEU A 287 26.89 1.36 -2.89
C LEU A 287 26.92 0.05 -3.69
N GLY A 288 26.05 -0.90 -3.35
CA GLY A 288 25.94 -2.20 -3.99
C GLY A 288 25.20 -2.20 -5.34
N PRO A 289 25.02 -3.37 -5.96
CA PRO A 289 24.24 -3.51 -7.18
C PRO A 289 22.80 -2.99 -6.99
N PRO A 290 22.21 -2.33 -8.02
CA PRO A 290 20.81 -1.94 -7.98
C PRO A 290 19.87 -3.11 -7.70
N GLY A 291 18.82 -2.88 -6.90
CA GLY A 291 17.85 -3.90 -6.54
C GLY A 291 16.71 -3.36 -5.68
N GLY A 292 15.75 -4.22 -5.34
CA GLY A 292 14.52 -3.83 -4.64
C GLY A 292 14.73 -3.17 -3.27
N LYS A 293 15.90 -3.34 -2.64
CA LYS A 293 16.25 -2.71 -1.36
C LYS A 293 16.49 -1.20 -1.45
N ILE A 294 16.81 -0.67 -2.63
CA ILE A 294 17.18 0.74 -2.78
C ILE A 294 16.04 1.68 -2.43
N SER A 295 14.81 1.37 -2.86
CA SER A 295 13.66 2.24 -2.57
C SER A 295 13.44 2.35 -1.06
N ALA A 296 13.44 1.22 -0.34
CA ALA A 296 13.38 1.20 1.12
C ALA A 296 14.56 1.93 1.78
N ALA A 297 15.78 1.77 1.26
CA ALA A 297 16.95 2.46 1.80
C ALA A 297 16.82 3.98 1.70
N LEU A 298 16.37 4.49 0.55
CA LEU A 298 16.16 5.92 0.33
C LEU A 298 15.03 6.47 1.20
N GLU A 299 13.93 5.73 1.40
CA GLU A 299 12.85 6.12 2.31
C GLU A 299 13.35 6.25 3.76
N VAL A 300 14.09 5.25 4.26
CA VAL A 300 14.68 5.28 5.62
C VAL A 300 15.63 6.45 5.79
N ILE A 301 16.51 6.67 4.83
CA ILE A 301 17.49 7.76 4.85
C ILE A 301 16.81 9.12 4.84
N ASP A 302 15.78 9.27 4.02
CA ASP A 302 15.08 10.53 3.85
C ASP A 302 14.40 11.01 5.13
N ALA A 303 13.88 10.06 5.92
CA ALA A 303 13.31 10.34 7.25
C ALA A 303 14.34 10.84 8.29
N SER A 304 15.64 10.57 8.10
CA SER A 304 16.69 10.95 9.06
C SER A 304 17.17 12.42 8.94
N ASP A 305 16.84 13.09 7.84
CA ASP A 305 17.36 14.41 7.45
C ASP A 305 18.90 14.58 7.52
N ASP A 306 19.64 13.48 7.47
CA ASP A 306 21.09 13.50 7.62
C ASP A 306 21.81 13.74 6.28
N PRO A 307 22.57 14.86 6.11
CA PRO A 307 23.21 15.20 4.84
C PRO A 307 24.32 14.22 4.43
N ARG A 308 24.83 13.36 5.33
CA ARG A 308 25.89 12.38 4.98
C ARG A 308 25.46 11.40 3.89
N TRP A 309 24.16 11.23 3.69
CA TRP A 309 23.59 10.34 2.69
C TRP A 309 23.53 10.92 1.28
N CYS A 310 23.75 12.23 1.12
CA CYS A 310 23.69 12.88 -0.19
C CYS A 310 24.71 12.32 -1.18
N GLU A 311 25.96 12.12 -0.74
CA GLU A 311 27.01 11.58 -1.61
C GLU A 311 26.77 10.12 -2.01
N PRO A 312 26.45 9.17 -1.09
CA PRO A 312 26.05 7.81 -1.47
C PRO A 312 24.83 7.76 -2.41
N ALA A 313 23.80 8.58 -2.17
CA ALA A 313 22.64 8.66 -3.05
C ALA A 313 23.00 9.22 -4.43
N TYR A 314 23.92 10.18 -4.51
CA TYR A 314 24.46 10.70 -5.77
C TYR A 314 25.28 9.64 -6.53
N GLN A 315 26.08 8.84 -5.83
CA GLN A 315 26.79 7.71 -6.44
C GLN A 315 25.84 6.64 -6.98
N LEU A 316 24.73 6.37 -6.27
CA LEU A 316 23.65 5.56 -6.81
C LEU A 316 23.06 6.19 -8.07
N PHE A 317 22.62 7.44 -7.99
CA PHE A 317 22.01 8.19 -9.10
C PHE A 317 22.86 8.19 -10.37
N THR A 318 24.17 8.35 -10.25
CA THR A 318 25.08 8.40 -11.40
C THR A 318 25.33 7.05 -12.06
N ARG A 319 25.16 5.92 -11.34
CA ARG A 319 25.35 4.57 -11.89
C ARG A 319 24.07 3.93 -12.43
N VAL A 320 22.90 4.35 -11.96
CA VAL A 320 21.61 3.88 -12.50
C VAL A 320 21.16 4.77 -13.65
N HIS A 321 20.55 4.17 -14.67
CA HIS A 321 20.11 4.89 -15.86
C HIS A 321 18.70 4.45 -16.26
N PRO A 322 17.75 5.38 -16.51
CA PRO A 322 16.39 5.04 -16.90
C PRO A 322 16.33 4.38 -18.28
N GLU A 323 17.26 4.72 -19.18
CA GLU A 323 17.34 4.17 -20.55
C GLU A 323 18.57 3.24 -20.74
N GLY A 324 19.12 2.68 -19.64
CA GLY A 324 20.30 1.81 -19.70
C GLY A 324 20.04 0.45 -20.36
N GLN A 325 21.09 -0.37 -20.58
CA GLN A 325 20.93 -1.75 -21.09
C GLN A 325 20.03 -2.60 -20.18
N ILE A 326 20.13 -2.37 -18.86
CA ILE A 326 19.18 -2.83 -17.86
C ILE A 326 18.57 -1.55 -17.27
N PRO A 327 17.40 -1.11 -17.76
CA PRO A 327 16.73 0.08 -17.28
C PRO A 327 16.42 0.02 -15.78
N GLU A 328 16.78 1.08 -15.05
CA GLU A 328 16.52 1.22 -13.60
C GLU A 328 15.74 2.51 -13.27
N PRO A 329 14.63 2.81 -13.97
CA PRO A 329 13.95 4.11 -13.90
C PRO A 329 13.45 4.46 -12.50
N ARG A 330 12.94 3.47 -11.75
CA ARG A 330 12.43 3.68 -10.39
C ARG A 330 13.55 4.06 -9.42
N ASN A 331 14.67 3.31 -9.44
CA ASN A 331 15.82 3.59 -8.58
C ASN A 331 16.47 4.94 -8.93
N TRP A 332 16.55 5.25 -10.23
CA TRP A 332 17.01 6.54 -10.72
C TRP A 332 16.12 7.70 -10.24
N MET A 333 14.81 7.60 -10.43
CA MET A 333 13.86 8.64 -10.03
C MET A 333 13.84 8.84 -8.52
N ASN A 334 13.87 7.77 -7.72
CA ASN A 334 13.91 7.88 -6.26
C ASN A 334 15.17 8.58 -5.77
N ALA A 335 16.33 8.26 -6.34
CA ALA A 335 17.59 8.93 -6.01
C ALA A 335 17.55 10.41 -6.44
N LEU A 336 17.06 10.71 -7.64
CA LEU A 336 16.89 12.07 -8.14
C LEU A 336 15.99 12.90 -7.22
N LYS A 337 14.81 12.38 -6.82
CA LYS A 337 13.87 13.03 -5.90
C LYS A 337 14.50 13.30 -4.53
N PHE A 338 15.26 12.35 -4.01
CA PHE A 338 16.00 12.55 -2.76
C PHE A 338 17.00 13.71 -2.89
N LEU A 339 17.82 13.72 -3.95
CA LEU A 339 18.86 14.73 -4.16
C LEU A 339 18.30 16.13 -4.43
N LEU A 340 17.19 16.24 -5.18
CA LEU A 340 16.49 17.52 -5.38
C LEU A 340 16.01 18.09 -4.05
N ARG A 341 15.37 17.29 -3.21
CA ARG A 341 14.87 17.73 -1.90
C ARG A 341 16.00 18.15 -0.96
N LYS A 342 17.14 17.47 -1.02
CA LYS A 342 18.36 17.85 -0.27
C LYS A 342 19.18 18.96 -0.95
N GLN A 343 18.72 19.49 -2.09
CA GLN A 343 19.41 20.53 -2.88
C GLN A 343 20.88 20.18 -3.19
N TYR A 344 21.17 18.90 -3.42
CA TYR A 344 22.53 18.40 -3.59
C TYR A 344 22.89 18.28 -5.07
N ARG A 345 23.96 18.97 -5.51
CA ARG A 345 24.49 18.94 -6.90
C ARG A 345 23.43 19.26 -7.95
N LEU A 346 22.62 20.30 -7.70
CA LEU A 346 21.50 20.69 -8.58
C LEU A 346 21.94 20.96 -10.03
N ASP A 347 23.17 21.45 -10.24
CA ASP A 347 23.78 21.67 -11.55
C ASP A 347 23.89 20.39 -12.40
N VAL A 348 23.93 19.21 -11.76
CA VAL A 348 23.95 17.90 -12.42
C VAL A 348 22.59 17.22 -12.36
N VAL A 349 21.92 17.28 -11.20
CA VAL A 349 20.68 16.53 -10.94
C VAL A 349 19.50 17.10 -11.75
N VAL A 350 19.36 18.42 -11.83
CA VAL A 350 18.24 19.06 -12.53
C VAL A 350 18.28 18.78 -14.04
N PRO A 351 19.39 18.98 -14.77
CA PRO A 351 19.43 18.67 -16.20
C PRO A 351 19.17 17.19 -16.54
N ALA A 352 19.42 16.28 -15.60
CA ALA A 352 19.19 14.87 -15.80
C ALA A 352 17.71 14.51 -15.93
N LEU A 353 16.76 15.35 -15.49
CA LEU A 353 15.32 15.15 -15.72
C LEU A 353 15.00 14.88 -17.20
N SER A 354 15.75 15.48 -18.12
CA SER A 354 15.62 15.27 -19.57
C SER A 354 15.82 13.81 -20.03
N ARG A 355 16.47 12.97 -19.21
CA ARG A 355 16.71 11.55 -19.50
C ARG A 355 15.49 10.67 -19.23
N ALA A 356 14.46 11.18 -18.56
CA ALA A 356 13.24 10.43 -18.32
C ALA A 356 12.55 10.09 -19.64
N GLY A 357 12.14 8.84 -19.81
CA GLY A 357 11.57 8.32 -21.06
C GLY A 357 10.64 7.11 -20.90
N GLY A 358 10.65 6.47 -19.73
CA GLY A 358 9.82 5.31 -19.43
C GLY A 358 8.65 5.63 -18.51
N THR A 359 8.46 4.81 -17.49
CA THR A 359 7.37 4.93 -16.50
C THR A 359 7.56 6.12 -15.55
N GLU A 360 8.74 6.72 -15.52
CA GLU A 360 9.13 7.83 -14.66
C GLU A 360 8.92 9.22 -15.30
N ILE A 361 8.53 9.29 -16.57
CA ILE A 361 8.47 10.56 -17.31
C ILE A 361 7.41 11.54 -16.79
N ALA A 362 6.27 11.04 -16.29
CA ALA A 362 5.22 11.90 -15.74
C ALA A 362 5.69 12.61 -14.45
N GLU A 363 6.32 11.87 -13.54
CA GLU A 363 6.95 12.46 -12.35
C GLU A 363 8.05 13.46 -12.72
N ALA A 364 8.82 13.19 -13.77
CA ALA A 364 9.83 14.13 -14.28
C ALA A 364 9.21 15.45 -14.78
N VAL A 365 8.01 15.42 -15.38
CA VAL A 365 7.27 16.63 -15.79
C VAL A 365 6.96 17.49 -14.56
N LEU A 366 6.42 16.91 -13.48
CA LEU A 366 6.15 17.67 -12.24
C LEU A 366 7.42 18.25 -11.62
N LEU A 367 8.47 17.43 -11.49
CA LEU A 367 9.75 17.90 -10.94
C LEU A 367 10.38 19.00 -11.80
N SER A 368 10.17 18.97 -13.12
CA SER A 368 10.63 20.05 -14.01
C SER A 368 9.84 21.34 -13.81
N LEU A 369 8.52 21.28 -13.61
CA LEU A 369 7.72 22.47 -13.27
C LEU A 369 8.19 23.11 -11.96
N GLU A 370 8.60 22.29 -11.00
CA GLU A 370 9.09 22.73 -9.68
C GLU A 370 10.50 23.33 -9.74
N ASN A 371 11.41 22.77 -10.56
CA ASN A 371 12.85 23.03 -10.45
C ASN A 371 13.53 23.56 -11.73
N ALA A 372 12.97 23.28 -12.91
CA ALA A 372 13.52 23.66 -14.23
C ALA A 372 12.43 23.74 -15.30
N PRO A 373 11.62 24.82 -15.31
CA PRO A 373 10.50 24.97 -16.24
C PRO A 373 10.90 24.84 -17.72
N GLU A 374 12.15 25.13 -18.07
CA GLU A 374 12.70 24.98 -19.41
C GLU A 374 12.74 23.54 -19.92
N LEU A 375 12.70 22.54 -19.04
CA LEU A 375 12.66 21.12 -19.40
C LEU A 375 11.22 20.59 -19.55
N THR A 376 10.22 21.35 -19.10
CA THR A 376 8.84 20.88 -18.97
C THR A 376 8.17 20.57 -20.32
N LEU A 377 8.20 21.50 -21.29
CA LEU A 377 7.53 21.27 -22.58
C LEU A 377 8.15 20.10 -23.37
N PRO A 378 9.48 19.95 -23.47
CA PRO A 378 10.09 18.77 -24.06
C PRO A 378 9.63 17.46 -23.41
N LEU A 379 9.56 17.41 -22.07
CA LEU A 379 9.12 16.21 -21.35
C LEU A 379 7.64 15.92 -21.59
N ILE A 380 6.75 16.91 -21.56
CA ILE A 380 5.32 16.74 -21.88
C ILE A 380 5.13 16.12 -23.27
N ARG A 381 5.82 16.67 -24.28
CA ARG A 381 5.73 16.18 -25.66
C ARG A 381 6.26 14.75 -25.78
N LYS A 382 7.38 14.44 -25.12
CA LYS A 382 7.93 13.09 -25.04
C LYS A 382 6.94 12.13 -24.34
N THR A 383 6.22 12.57 -23.31
CA THR A 383 5.20 11.75 -22.63
C THR A 383 4.03 11.40 -23.54
N PHE A 384 3.47 12.35 -24.30
CA PHE A 384 2.37 12.05 -25.23
C PHE A 384 2.79 11.14 -26.39
N GLN A 385 4.08 11.13 -26.74
CA GLN A 385 4.66 10.18 -27.70
C GLN A 385 5.00 8.81 -27.09
N SER A 386 4.98 8.69 -25.76
CA SER A 386 5.34 7.45 -25.07
C SER A 386 4.25 6.38 -25.21
N GLY A 387 4.69 5.12 -25.29
CA GLY A 387 3.81 3.96 -25.29
C GLY A 387 3.23 3.62 -23.90
N VAL A 388 3.42 4.45 -22.88
CA VAL A 388 3.04 4.16 -21.48
C VAL A 388 1.75 4.93 -21.14
N PRO A 389 0.56 4.27 -21.14
CA PRO A 389 -0.71 4.98 -20.98
C PRO A 389 -0.85 5.71 -19.65
N GLY A 390 -0.34 5.14 -18.55
CA GLY A 390 -0.39 5.76 -17.23
C GLY A 390 0.29 7.13 -17.19
N CYS A 391 1.48 7.26 -17.77
CA CYS A 391 2.20 8.52 -17.82
C CYS A 391 1.44 9.58 -18.65
N ARG A 392 0.78 9.18 -19.74
CA ARG A 392 -0.07 10.09 -20.53
C ARG A 392 -1.28 10.56 -19.74
N THR A 393 -1.96 9.66 -19.03
CA THR A 393 -3.10 10.02 -18.16
C THR A 393 -2.66 11.02 -17.08
N GLU A 394 -1.55 10.75 -16.41
CA GLU A 394 -1.01 11.61 -15.34
C GLU A 394 -0.64 13.00 -15.87
N VAL A 395 0.09 13.08 -17.00
CA VAL A 395 0.45 14.38 -17.62
C VAL A 395 -0.78 15.12 -18.14
N ALA A 396 -1.75 14.44 -18.72
CA ALA A 396 -3.00 15.05 -19.15
C ALA A 396 -3.78 15.65 -17.96
N ALA A 397 -3.83 14.95 -16.82
CA ALA A 397 -4.41 15.45 -15.58
C ALA A 397 -3.66 16.67 -15.02
N ILE A 398 -2.33 16.66 -15.02
CA ILE A 398 -1.50 17.81 -14.62
C ILE A 398 -1.84 19.04 -15.47
N LEU A 399 -1.92 18.86 -16.79
CA LEU A 399 -2.25 19.93 -17.72
C LEU A 399 -3.67 20.48 -17.50
N ALA A 400 -4.65 19.60 -17.27
CA ALA A 400 -6.02 19.99 -16.95
C ALA A 400 -6.11 20.80 -15.64
N LEU A 401 -5.40 20.39 -14.60
CA LEU A 401 -5.34 21.10 -13.31
C LEU A 401 -4.70 22.50 -13.44
N ILE A 402 -3.64 22.62 -14.24
CA ILE A 402 -2.97 23.90 -14.50
C ILE A 402 -3.91 24.85 -15.25
N ASN A 403 -4.60 24.36 -16.30
CA ASN A 403 -5.58 25.10 -17.10
C ASN A 403 -5.09 26.49 -17.62
N ALA A 404 -3.78 26.65 -17.83
CA ALA A 404 -3.22 27.85 -18.43
C ALA A 404 -3.27 27.77 -19.97
N PRO A 405 -3.21 28.90 -20.70
CA PRO A 405 -3.23 28.88 -22.16
C PRO A 405 -2.17 27.97 -22.80
N TRP A 406 -0.95 27.93 -22.25
CA TRP A 406 0.11 27.05 -22.75
C TRP A 406 -0.21 25.56 -22.54
N SER A 407 -0.86 25.22 -21.43
CA SER A 407 -1.25 23.84 -21.10
C SER A 407 -2.31 23.34 -22.08
N ARG A 408 -3.35 24.15 -22.34
CA ARG A 408 -4.38 23.87 -23.35
C ARG A 408 -3.78 23.67 -24.74
N ARG A 409 -2.77 24.47 -25.12
CA ARG A 409 -2.06 24.31 -26.39
C ARG A 409 -1.33 22.96 -26.50
N GLU A 410 -0.69 22.49 -25.44
CA GLU A 410 0.00 21.19 -25.47
C GLU A 410 -1.00 20.02 -25.52
N LEU A 411 -2.15 20.10 -24.83
CA LEU A 411 -3.23 19.11 -24.95
C LEU A 411 -3.81 19.06 -26.37
N LEU A 412 -4.10 20.22 -26.98
CA LEU A 412 -4.55 20.30 -28.37
C LEU A 412 -3.49 19.79 -29.35
N ARG A 413 -2.21 20.09 -29.11
CA ARG A 413 -1.12 19.56 -29.94
C ARG A 413 -1.04 18.04 -29.84
N ALA A 414 -1.21 17.46 -28.65
CA ALA A 414 -1.25 16.01 -28.48
C ALA A 414 -2.42 15.40 -29.27
N LEU A 415 -3.61 16.02 -29.22
CA LEU A 415 -4.78 15.63 -30.00
C LEU A 415 -4.50 15.66 -31.51
N ASP A 416 -3.90 16.73 -32.01
CA ASP A 416 -3.60 16.90 -33.44
C ASP A 416 -2.43 16.04 -33.94
N SER A 417 -1.63 15.46 -33.04
CA SER A 417 -0.42 14.70 -33.40
C SER A 417 -0.67 13.27 -33.87
N SER A 418 -1.88 12.74 -33.68
CA SER A 418 -2.24 11.36 -34.01
C SER A 418 -3.71 11.22 -34.36
N ASP A 419 -4.03 10.27 -35.24
CA ASP A 419 -5.37 9.76 -35.56
C ASP A 419 -5.73 8.51 -34.74
N ASP A 420 -4.79 7.99 -33.93
CA ASP A 420 -5.00 6.80 -33.10
C ASP A 420 -5.87 7.11 -31.87
N GLN A 421 -6.87 6.28 -31.64
CA GLN A 421 -7.82 6.44 -30.54
C GLN A 421 -7.14 6.40 -29.17
N HIS A 422 -6.20 5.47 -28.97
CA HIS A 422 -5.55 5.25 -27.69
C HIS A 422 -4.47 6.28 -27.37
N ALA A 423 -3.77 6.78 -28.39
CA ALA A 423 -2.75 7.81 -28.26
C ALA A 423 -3.35 9.16 -27.83
N THR A 424 -4.54 9.49 -28.33
CA THR A 424 -5.21 10.79 -28.06
C THR A 424 -6.21 10.74 -26.91
N ALA A 425 -6.61 9.55 -26.43
CA ALA A 425 -7.67 9.39 -25.43
C ALA A 425 -7.43 10.23 -24.15
N ASP A 426 -6.20 10.25 -23.64
CA ASP A 426 -5.83 10.99 -22.43
C ASP A 426 -6.01 12.51 -22.61
N ALA A 427 -5.58 13.04 -23.76
CA ALA A 427 -5.69 14.45 -24.08
C ALA A 427 -7.15 14.87 -24.30
N ARG A 428 -7.95 14.05 -25.01
CA ARG A 428 -9.39 14.29 -25.20
C ARG A 428 -10.13 14.36 -23.86
N ALA A 429 -9.92 13.36 -23.01
CA ALA A 429 -10.53 13.33 -21.69
C ALA A 429 -10.17 14.58 -20.87
N ALA A 430 -8.88 14.93 -20.80
CA ALA A 430 -8.44 16.14 -20.09
C ALA A 430 -9.02 17.44 -20.66
N LEU A 431 -9.16 17.57 -21.98
CA LEU A 431 -9.78 18.75 -22.62
C LEU A 431 -11.27 18.88 -22.25
N LEU A 432 -12.00 17.77 -22.18
CA LEU A 432 -13.42 17.78 -21.80
C LEU A 432 -13.63 18.15 -20.32
N GLU A 433 -12.71 17.77 -19.43
CA GLU A 433 -12.75 18.17 -18.00
C GLU A 433 -12.61 19.69 -17.79
N LEU A 434 -12.15 20.44 -18.80
CA LEU A 434 -12.01 21.90 -18.70
C LEU A 434 -13.34 22.65 -18.86
N CYS A 435 -14.40 21.99 -19.34
CA CYS A 435 -15.72 22.57 -19.61
C CYS A 435 -15.65 23.87 -20.46
N ASP A 436 -14.75 23.90 -21.43
CA ASP A 436 -14.54 25.02 -22.35
C ASP A 436 -15.15 24.66 -23.72
N PRO A 437 -16.21 25.38 -24.18
CA PRO A 437 -16.91 25.03 -25.41
C PRO A 437 -16.04 24.95 -26.66
N GLU A 438 -14.97 25.75 -26.75
CA GLU A 438 -14.05 25.72 -27.91
C GLU A 438 -13.21 24.44 -27.92
N LEU A 439 -12.79 23.96 -26.74
CA LEU A 439 -12.02 22.73 -26.58
C LEU A 439 -12.90 21.49 -26.80
N GLU A 440 -14.14 21.53 -26.30
CA GLU A 440 -15.14 20.49 -26.58
C GLU A 440 -15.40 20.36 -28.08
N GLN A 441 -15.56 21.48 -28.78
CA GLN A 441 -15.73 21.49 -30.23
C GLN A 441 -14.51 20.92 -30.97
N ALA A 442 -13.29 21.18 -30.49
CA ALA A 442 -12.07 20.62 -31.07
C ALA A 442 -12.00 19.09 -30.91
N VAL A 443 -12.38 18.57 -29.74
CA VAL A 443 -12.47 17.12 -29.49
C VAL A 443 -13.51 16.47 -30.40
N LEU A 444 -14.72 17.04 -30.48
CA LEU A 444 -15.79 16.53 -31.35
C LEU A 444 -15.36 16.52 -32.83
N ALA A 445 -14.70 17.59 -33.30
CA ALA A 445 -14.20 17.67 -34.67
C ALA A 445 -13.07 16.67 -34.96
N TRP A 446 -12.28 16.29 -33.95
CA TRP A 446 -11.31 15.21 -34.07
C TRP A 446 -11.99 13.84 -34.14
N GLU A 447 -12.99 13.58 -33.29
CA GLU A 447 -13.73 12.30 -33.25
C GLU A 447 -14.56 12.07 -34.51
N GLU A 448 -15.13 13.13 -35.10
CA GLU A 448 -15.82 13.04 -36.39
C GLU A 448 -14.87 12.64 -37.53
N ARG A 449 -13.63 13.16 -37.51
CA ARG A 449 -12.60 12.82 -38.51
C ARG A 449 -12.00 11.42 -38.28
N ASN A 450 -12.00 10.95 -37.04
CA ASN A 450 -11.41 9.69 -36.61
C ASN A 450 -12.45 8.88 -35.83
N PRO A 451 -13.44 8.27 -36.51
CA PRO A 451 -14.50 7.54 -35.83
C PRO A 451 -13.95 6.28 -35.15
N HIS A 452 -14.41 6.01 -33.92
CA HIS A 452 -14.18 4.75 -33.20
C HIS A 452 -15.42 3.88 -33.28
N GLU A 453 -15.27 2.65 -33.78
CA GLU A 453 -16.32 1.64 -33.69
C GLU A 453 -16.20 0.94 -32.34
N ASN A 454 -17.16 1.19 -31.44
CA ASN A 454 -17.21 0.53 -30.14
C ASN A 454 -17.24 -0.99 -30.32
N GLU A 455 -16.40 -1.70 -29.56
CA GLU A 455 -16.44 -3.17 -29.52
C GLU A 455 -17.84 -3.64 -29.12
N VAL A 456 -18.40 -4.59 -29.88
CA VAL A 456 -19.63 -5.28 -29.49
C VAL A 456 -19.28 -6.18 -28.31
N GLY A 457 -19.64 -5.73 -27.11
CA GLY A 457 -19.34 -6.45 -25.89
C GLY A 457 -19.80 -7.91 -25.96
N SER A 458 -18.92 -8.81 -25.53
CA SER A 458 -19.19 -10.24 -25.51
C SER A 458 -20.00 -10.62 -24.27
N TYR A 459 -20.75 -11.71 -24.35
CA TYR A 459 -21.50 -12.24 -23.22
C TYR A 459 -21.13 -13.70 -23.01
N ILE A 460 -21.04 -14.12 -21.75
CA ILE A 460 -20.79 -15.52 -21.38
C ILE A 460 -22.00 -16.04 -20.60
N GLU A 461 -22.46 -17.24 -20.91
CA GLU A 461 -23.49 -17.91 -20.12
C GLU A 461 -22.85 -18.74 -19.01
N VAL A 462 -23.23 -18.46 -17.76
CA VAL A 462 -22.81 -19.24 -16.58
C VAL A 462 -24.06 -19.61 -15.79
N ASN A 463 -24.30 -20.92 -15.63
CA ASN A 463 -25.46 -21.48 -14.91
C ASN A 463 -26.82 -20.94 -15.41
N GLY A 464 -26.97 -20.77 -16.73
CA GLY A 464 -28.21 -20.28 -17.35
C GLY A 464 -28.45 -18.78 -17.20
N ARG A 465 -27.45 -17.99 -16.78
CA ARG A 465 -27.47 -16.53 -16.78
C ARG A 465 -26.43 -15.99 -17.74
N GLN A 466 -26.83 -14.99 -18.53
CA GLN A 466 -25.93 -14.24 -19.39
C GLN A 466 -25.20 -13.17 -18.57
N LEU A 467 -23.87 -13.23 -18.53
CA LEU A 467 -23.00 -12.23 -17.93
C LEU A 467 -22.38 -11.39 -19.04
N GLY A 468 -22.19 -10.09 -18.82
CA GLY A 468 -21.64 -9.14 -19.79
C GLY A 468 -22.45 -7.84 -19.87
N PRO A 469 -22.10 -6.92 -20.78
CA PRO A 469 -21.07 -7.06 -21.81
C PRO A 469 -19.64 -7.04 -21.24
N PHE A 470 -18.79 -7.95 -21.72
CA PHE A 470 -17.33 -7.90 -21.54
C PHE A 470 -16.68 -7.27 -22.75
N TYR A 471 -15.79 -6.33 -22.50
CA TYR A 471 -15.00 -5.66 -23.52
C TYR A 471 -13.53 -6.05 -23.36
N SER A 472 -12.76 -5.93 -24.44
CA SER A 472 -11.30 -6.02 -24.34
C SER A 472 -10.75 -4.97 -23.37
N MET A 473 -9.57 -5.24 -22.80
CA MET A 473 -8.88 -4.26 -21.95
C MET A 473 -8.60 -2.94 -22.70
N SER A 474 -8.43 -3.01 -24.02
CA SER A 474 -8.28 -1.84 -24.89
C SER A 474 -9.53 -0.97 -24.85
N GLU A 475 -10.70 -1.55 -25.16
CA GLU A 475 -11.96 -0.82 -25.17
C GLU A 475 -12.33 -0.27 -23.79
N LEU A 476 -12.13 -1.06 -22.72
CA LEU A 476 -12.35 -0.57 -21.34
C LEU A 476 -11.46 0.63 -21.00
N SER A 477 -10.19 0.60 -21.42
CA SER A 477 -9.26 1.71 -21.21
C SER A 477 -9.73 3.00 -21.89
N LEU A 478 -10.37 2.91 -23.06
CA LEU A 478 -10.99 4.06 -23.73
C LEU A 478 -12.24 4.53 -22.97
N LYS A 479 -13.16 3.62 -22.66
CA LYS A 479 -14.43 3.95 -22.00
C LYS A 479 -14.24 4.59 -20.62
N HIS A 480 -13.22 4.18 -19.87
CA HIS A 480 -12.96 4.69 -18.52
C HIS A 480 -11.94 5.83 -18.48
N LYS A 481 -11.53 6.36 -19.63
CA LYS A 481 -10.42 7.32 -19.68
C LYS A 481 -10.69 8.60 -18.90
N ALA A 482 -11.90 9.16 -19.00
CA ALA A 482 -12.30 10.34 -18.22
C ALA A 482 -12.20 10.08 -16.71
N ALA A 483 -12.69 8.93 -16.23
CA ALA A 483 -12.61 8.57 -14.82
C ALA A 483 -11.16 8.41 -14.34
N HIS A 484 -10.26 7.86 -15.17
CA HIS A 484 -8.84 7.78 -14.82
C HIS A 484 -8.18 9.16 -14.77
N VAL A 485 -8.49 10.06 -15.71
CA VAL A 485 -7.98 11.44 -15.67
C VAL A 485 -8.48 12.17 -14.42
N GLN A 486 -9.78 12.07 -14.09
CA GLN A 486 -10.35 12.65 -12.88
C GLN A 486 -9.70 12.10 -11.59
N TYR A 487 -9.44 10.79 -11.56
CA TYR A 487 -8.73 10.16 -10.45
C TYR A 487 -7.32 10.76 -10.28
N GLU A 488 -6.53 10.84 -11.35
CA GLU A 488 -5.20 11.47 -11.29
C GLU A 488 -5.28 12.95 -10.93
N MET A 489 -6.27 13.68 -11.44
CA MET A 489 -6.50 15.08 -11.05
C MET A 489 -6.74 15.21 -9.54
N GLN A 490 -7.48 14.28 -8.93
CA GLN A 490 -7.70 14.28 -7.49
C GLN A 490 -6.42 13.99 -6.71
N GLN A 491 -5.63 12.99 -7.14
CA GLN A 491 -4.36 12.63 -6.47
C GLN A 491 -3.32 13.76 -6.56
N LEU A 492 -3.28 14.47 -7.69
CA LEU A 492 -2.25 15.48 -7.98
C LEU A 492 -2.66 16.90 -7.60
N PHE A 493 -3.92 17.11 -7.20
CA PHE A 493 -4.49 18.45 -7.01
C PHE A 493 -3.60 19.37 -6.18
N ASP A 494 -3.25 18.96 -4.95
CA ASP A 494 -2.50 19.79 -4.01
C ASP A 494 -1.09 20.13 -4.50
N ARG A 495 -0.40 19.17 -5.12
CA ARG A 495 0.96 19.37 -5.66
C ARG A 495 0.93 20.30 -6.86
N VAL A 496 -0.01 20.11 -7.79
CA VAL A 496 -0.13 20.95 -8.99
C VAL A 496 -0.53 22.38 -8.64
N GLN A 497 -1.36 22.60 -7.61
CA GLN A 497 -1.69 23.97 -7.18
C GLN A 497 -0.44 24.80 -6.83
N GLN A 498 0.63 24.17 -6.34
CA GLN A 498 1.88 24.86 -5.99
C GLN A 498 2.65 25.38 -7.22
N VAL A 499 2.48 24.73 -8.38
CA VAL A 499 3.19 25.07 -9.63
C VAL A 499 2.28 25.63 -10.72
N LYS A 500 0.99 25.80 -10.45
CA LYS A 500 -0.03 26.22 -11.44
C LYS A 500 0.28 27.56 -12.14
N GLN A 501 1.02 28.45 -11.47
CA GLN A 501 1.40 29.76 -12.02
C GLN A 501 2.71 29.73 -12.83
N VAL A 502 3.43 28.61 -12.85
CA VAL A 502 4.66 28.45 -13.62
C VAL A 502 4.32 28.43 -15.11
N VAL A 503 5.03 29.24 -15.88
CA VAL A 503 4.93 29.27 -17.35
C VAL A 503 6.25 28.76 -17.92
N PRO A 504 6.28 27.52 -18.46
CA PRO A 504 7.45 27.01 -19.15
C PRO A 504 7.82 27.91 -20.33
N PRO A 505 9.11 28.26 -20.52
CA PRO A 505 9.54 29.00 -21.69
C PRO A 505 9.34 28.14 -22.94
N GLU A 506 8.91 28.75 -24.05
CA GLU A 506 8.92 28.07 -25.34
C GLU A 506 10.37 27.95 -25.80
N THR A 507 10.95 26.76 -25.63
CA THR A 507 12.21 26.38 -26.28
C THR A 507 11.90 26.12 -27.76
N LEU A 508 12.52 26.93 -28.64
CA LEU A 508 12.45 26.83 -30.10
C LEU A 508 12.98 25.49 -30.62
#